data_AF-A0A7R7VII9-F1
#
_entry.id   AF-A0A7R7VII9-F1
#
_cell.length_a   1.000
_cell.length_b   1.000
_cell.length_c   1.000
_cell.angle_alpha   90.00
_cell.angle_beta   90.00
_cell.angle_gamma   90.00
#
_symmetry.space_group_name_H-M   'P 1'
#
loop_
_entity.id
_entity.type
_entity.pdbx_description
1 polymer ?
#
loop_
_entity_poly.entity_id
_entity_poly.type
_entity_poly.pdbx_seq_one_letter_code
_entity_poly.pdbx_strand_id
1 'polypeptide(L)'
;MSAQYPARQSPSPNPATMPPRQLSTLFTSLSRESRRWSLTRILHSNNPMDIQGELRGTATFKPLERVTGTGTGTDRDMVYREEGEMPSTVGMGMAGLRWSKKYIWRLSEGGEMSVWFVKVGGSKGSDEEEADYLFHKFDFKDGSAEDSDAAAGEDMFVAAPVPPAAVGDTAVLTARGNHLCINDMYRTAYAFRIRPESGEVLSWSSRHVVKGPKKDQDIVNVYEST
;
A
#
# COMPACT_ATOMS: atom_id res chain seq x y z
N MET A 1 36.07 -50.08 -2.73
CA MET A 1 35.09 -49.30 -1.93
C MET A 1 35.23 -47.85 -2.34
N SER A 2 34.34 -47.35 -3.20
CA SER A 2 34.35 -45.96 -3.68
C SER A 2 33.08 -45.27 -3.18
N ALA A 3 33.25 -44.20 -2.40
CA ALA A 3 32.15 -43.41 -1.87
C ALA A 3 31.55 -42.52 -2.98
N GLN A 4 30.25 -42.66 -3.24
CA GLN A 4 29.48 -41.77 -4.09
C GLN A 4 29.11 -40.51 -3.29
N TYR A 5 29.56 -39.35 -3.75
CA TYR A 5 29.06 -38.06 -3.28
C TYR A 5 27.67 -37.79 -3.88
N PRO A 6 26.70 -37.26 -3.11
CA PRO A 6 25.39 -36.91 -3.65
C PRO A 6 25.51 -35.72 -4.60
N ALA A 7 24.69 -35.76 -5.65
CA ALA A 7 24.62 -34.76 -6.70
C ALA A 7 24.28 -33.37 -6.14
N ARG A 8 24.97 -32.35 -6.65
CA ARG A 8 24.70 -30.93 -6.43
C ARG A 8 23.25 -30.65 -6.83
N GLN A 9 22.38 -30.34 -5.86
CA GLN A 9 21.06 -29.80 -6.16
C GLN A 9 21.24 -28.42 -6.81
N SER A 10 20.73 -28.28 -8.03
CA SER A 10 20.60 -26.99 -8.72
C SER A 10 19.71 -26.08 -7.87
N PRO A 11 20.01 -24.77 -7.75
CA PRO A 11 19.13 -23.85 -7.05
C PRO A 11 17.77 -23.82 -7.75
N SER A 12 16.71 -24.08 -6.98
CA SER A 12 15.32 -23.93 -7.40
C SER A 12 15.09 -22.50 -7.93
N PRO A 13 14.29 -22.31 -9.00
CA PRO A 13 13.97 -20.98 -9.49
C PRO A 13 13.25 -20.20 -8.37
N ASN A 14 13.71 -18.97 -8.12
CA ASN A 14 13.12 -18.02 -7.19
C ASN A 14 11.60 -17.90 -7.44
N PRO A 15 10.75 -17.79 -6.40
CA PRO A 15 9.32 -17.54 -6.59
C PRO A 15 9.14 -16.24 -7.39
N ALA A 16 8.37 -16.33 -8.47
CA ALA A 16 8.27 -15.28 -9.46
C ALA A 16 7.65 -14.01 -8.88
N THR A 17 8.33 -12.88 -9.09
CA THR A 17 7.82 -11.54 -8.84
C THR A 17 6.96 -11.09 -10.02
N MET A 18 5.92 -10.29 -9.75
CA MET A 18 5.12 -9.64 -10.80
C MET A 18 6.03 -9.06 -11.90
N PRO A 19 5.73 -9.29 -13.20
CA PRO A 19 6.56 -8.80 -14.29
C PRO A 19 6.82 -7.28 -14.16
N PRO A 20 8.08 -6.80 -14.27
CA PRO A 20 8.43 -5.39 -14.03
C PRO A 20 7.61 -4.39 -14.86
N ARG A 21 7.23 -4.78 -16.08
CA ARG A 21 6.35 -3.96 -16.94
C ARG A 21 4.94 -3.79 -16.37
N GLN A 22 4.35 -4.86 -15.84
CA GLN A 22 3.01 -4.80 -15.24
C GLN A 22 3.02 -3.96 -13.97
N LEU A 23 4.04 -4.12 -13.11
CA LEU A 23 4.20 -3.30 -11.91
C LEU A 23 4.41 -1.83 -12.25
N SER A 24 5.24 -1.54 -13.26
CA SER A 24 5.45 -0.19 -13.78
C SER A 24 4.12 0.45 -14.22
N THR A 25 3.31 -0.26 -14.98
CA THR A 25 2.04 0.28 -15.47
C THR A 25 1.02 0.46 -14.35
N LEU A 26 0.93 -0.51 -13.41
CA LEU A 26 0.11 -0.37 -12.20
C LEU A 26 0.49 0.90 -11.46
N PHE A 27 1.78 1.09 -11.19
CA PHE A 27 2.30 2.25 -10.46
C PHE A 27 1.95 3.56 -11.15
N THR A 28 2.26 3.72 -12.44
CA THR A 28 1.96 4.97 -13.16
C THR A 28 0.47 5.19 -13.38
N SER A 29 -0.34 4.13 -13.39
CA SER A 29 -1.79 4.27 -13.56
C SER A 29 -2.48 4.95 -12.37
N LEU A 30 -1.90 4.84 -11.15
CA LEU A 30 -2.42 5.46 -9.93
C LEU A 30 -2.42 7.00 -10.00
N SER A 31 -1.51 7.58 -10.78
CA SER A 31 -1.25 9.02 -10.87
C SER A 31 -1.59 9.63 -12.23
N ARG A 32 -2.41 8.97 -13.07
CA ARG A 32 -2.83 9.56 -14.36
C ARG A 32 -3.52 10.90 -14.12
N GLU A 33 -3.12 11.91 -14.91
CA GLU A 33 -3.36 13.33 -14.64
C GLU A 33 -4.79 13.63 -14.19
N SER A 34 -4.91 14.36 -13.08
CA SER A 34 -6.13 14.76 -12.36
C SER A 34 -6.97 13.67 -11.70
N ARG A 35 -6.57 12.38 -11.76
CA ARG A 35 -7.31 11.31 -11.07
C ARG A 35 -7.31 11.53 -9.57
N ARG A 36 -8.51 11.78 -9.05
CA ARG A 36 -8.81 11.77 -7.62
C ARG A 36 -9.54 10.47 -7.29
N TRP A 37 -9.26 9.95 -6.12
CA TRP A 37 -9.90 8.75 -5.62
C TRP A 37 -10.86 9.14 -4.50
N SER A 38 -12.14 8.78 -4.61
CA SER A 38 -13.05 8.79 -3.47
C SER A 38 -12.57 7.76 -2.46
N LEU A 39 -12.40 8.16 -1.20
CA LEU A 39 -11.94 7.30 -0.11
C LEU A 39 -13.08 7.10 0.89
N THR A 40 -13.46 5.83 1.09
CA THR A 40 -14.24 5.39 2.25
C THR A 40 -13.35 4.60 3.18
N ARG A 41 -13.23 5.06 4.43
CA ARG A 41 -12.40 4.47 5.47
C ARG A 41 -13.27 3.98 6.61
N ILE A 42 -13.10 2.74 7.03
CA ILE A 42 -13.76 2.16 8.20
C ILE A 42 -12.69 1.93 9.26
N LEU A 43 -12.87 2.54 10.43
CA LEU A 43 -11.98 2.46 11.58
C LEU A 43 -12.62 1.62 12.68
N HIS A 44 -11.89 0.62 13.14
CA HIS A 44 -12.23 -0.13 14.33
C HIS A 44 -11.01 -0.16 15.27
N SER A 45 -11.22 0.14 16.55
CA SER A 45 -10.20 -0.01 17.59
C SER A 45 -10.78 -0.64 18.84
N ASN A 46 -10.01 -1.47 19.54
CA ASN A 46 -10.45 -1.96 20.86
C ASN A 46 -10.31 -0.88 21.94
N ASN A 47 -9.61 0.22 21.67
CA ASN A 47 -9.59 1.38 22.54
C ASN A 47 -10.81 2.28 22.22
N PRO A 48 -11.79 2.42 23.14
CA PRO A 48 -12.97 3.24 22.90
C PRO A 48 -12.66 4.74 22.78
N MET A 49 -11.45 5.17 23.17
CA MET A 49 -11.00 6.55 23.03
C MET A 49 -10.43 6.86 21.63
N ASP A 50 -10.17 5.85 20.82
CA ASP A 50 -9.75 6.05 19.43
C ASP A 50 -10.95 6.41 18.54
N ILE A 51 -10.69 6.98 17.38
CA ILE A 51 -11.72 7.25 16.37
C ILE A 51 -12.29 5.91 15.87
N GLN A 52 -13.61 5.81 15.85
CA GLN A 52 -14.36 4.64 15.40
C GLN A 52 -15.27 5.01 14.22
N GLY A 53 -15.61 4.02 13.40
CA GLY A 53 -16.64 4.13 12.37
C GLY A 53 -16.11 4.62 11.03
N GLU A 54 -17.01 5.17 10.22
CA GLU A 54 -16.75 5.54 8.84
C GLU A 54 -16.23 6.97 8.69
N LEU A 55 -15.15 7.15 7.93
CA LEU A 55 -14.66 8.43 7.44
C LEU A 55 -14.73 8.46 5.92
N ARG A 56 -15.04 9.63 5.36
CA ARG A 56 -15.03 9.88 3.93
C ARG A 56 -14.02 10.96 3.59
N GLY A 57 -13.39 10.81 2.44
CA GLY A 57 -12.38 11.74 1.98
C GLY A 57 -12.00 11.49 0.53
N THR A 58 -10.83 11.99 0.18
CA THR A 58 -10.25 11.81 -1.15
C THR A 58 -8.79 11.43 -1.02
N ALA A 59 -8.28 10.72 -2.03
CA ALA A 59 -6.87 10.44 -2.16
C ALA A 59 -6.34 10.87 -3.53
N THR A 60 -5.06 11.23 -3.58
CA THR A 60 -4.36 11.65 -4.79
C THR A 60 -2.97 11.07 -4.83
N PHE A 61 -2.49 10.82 -6.04
CA PHE A 61 -1.10 10.47 -6.31
C PHE A 61 -0.51 11.52 -7.24
N LYS A 62 0.58 12.16 -6.81
CA LYS A 62 1.28 13.18 -7.60
C LYS A 62 2.72 12.73 -7.84
N PRO A 63 3.16 12.53 -9.09
CA PRO A 63 4.56 12.23 -9.37
C PRO A 63 5.47 13.30 -8.76
N LEU A 64 6.59 12.88 -8.18
CA LEU A 64 7.64 13.79 -7.74
C LEU A 64 8.62 14.01 -8.88
N GLU A 65 8.68 15.26 -9.36
CA GLU A 65 9.74 15.68 -10.28
C GLU A 65 11.05 15.69 -9.51
N ARG A 66 12.01 14.84 -9.88
CA ARG A 66 13.36 14.97 -9.35
C ARG A 66 14.04 16.13 -10.06
N VAL A 67 14.34 17.18 -9.30
CA VAL A 67 15.27 18.22 -9.73
C VAL A 67 16.61 17.53 -9.99
N THR A 68 17.02 17.53 -11.25
CA THR A 68 18.21 16.84 -11.75
C THR A 68 19.44 17.20 -10.93
N GLY A 69 19.90 16.26 -10.09
CA GLY A 69 21.10 16.37 -9.29
C GLY A 69 21.70 15.00 -9.04
N THR A 70 22.62 14.61 -9.93
CA THR A 70 23.67 13.56 -9.77
C THR A 70 23.27 12.11 -9.42
N GLY A 71 22.00 11.77 -9.20
CA GLY A 71 21.55 10.40 -9.01
C GLY A 71 21.25 9.69 -10.34
N THR A 72 22.02 8.67 -10.70
CA THR A 72 21.81 7.79 -11.86
C THR A 72 20.59 6.86 -11.72
N GLY A 73 19.72 7.07 -10.73
CA GLY A 73 18.62 6.16 -10.41
C GLY A 73 17.36 6.47 -11.21
N THR A 74 16.81 5.46 -11.88
CA THR A 74 15.54 5.55 -12.62
C THR A 74 14.29 5.33 -11.76
N ASP A 75 14.44 5.34 -10.43
CA ASP A 75 13.34 5.22 -9.47
C ASP A 75 12.23 6.23 -9.79
N ARG A 76 10.97 5.85 -9.57
CA ARG A 76 9.83 6.77 -9.74
C ARG A 76 9.14 6.93 -8.41
N ASP A 77 9.04 8.18 -7.97
CA ASP A 77 8.37 8.52 -6.71
C ASP A 77 7.07 9.25 -7.00
N MET A 78 6.08 9.01 -6.16
CA MET A 78 4.85 9.81 -6.12
C MET A 78 4.44 10.08 -4.67
N VAL A 79 3.96 11.29 -4.42
CA VAL A 79 3.31 11.65 -3.17
C VAL A 79 1.90 11.12 -3.19
N TYR A 80 1.63 10.21 -2.28
CA TYR A 80 0.29 9.78 -1.94
C TYR A 80 -0.24 10.64 -0.80
N ARG A 81 -1.39 11.30 -1.02
CA ARG A 81 -2.03 12.14 -0.02
C ARG A 81 -3.51 11.79 0.11
N GLU A 82 -3.95 11.59 1.33
CA GLU A 82 -5.36 11.47 1.70
C GLU A 82 -5.80 12.70 2.49
N GLU A 83 -7.05 13.11 2.32
CA GLU A 83 -7.68 14.13 3.15
C GLU A 83 -9.19 13.99 3.19
N GLY A 84 -9.79 14.42 4.29
CA GLY A 84 -11.23 14.50 4.47
C GLY A 84 -11.59 15.31 5.71
N GLU A 85 -12.85 15.24 6.09
CA GLU A 85 -13.38 15.92 7.28
C GLU A 85 -13.92 14.89 8.27
N MET A 86 -13.77 15.21 9.55
CA MET A 86 -14.28 14.39 10.64
C MET A 86 -15.82 14.54 10.73
N PRO A 87 -16.57 13.43 10.67
CA PRO A 87 -18.03 13.46 10.81
C PRO A 87 -18.46 14.11 12.12
N SER A 88 -19.62 14.74 12.11
CA SER A 88 -20.24 15.30 13.32
C SER A 88 -20.56 14.26 14.39
N THR A 89 -20.62 12.98 14.01
CA THR A 89 -20.90 11.84 14.88
C THR A 89 -19.68 11.35 15.67
N VAL A 90 -18.47 11.82 15.37
CA VAL A 90 -17.28 11.49 16.15
C VAL A 90 -17.32 12.27 17.47
N GLY A 91 -17.86 11.62 18.51
CA GLY A 91 -18.17 12.21 19.81
C GLY A 91 -16.94 12.60 20.62
N MET A 92 -16.30 13.72 20.27
CA MET A 92 -15.21 14.35 21.03
C MET A 92 -15.03 15.85 20.68
N GLY A 93 -16.03 16.49 20.05
CA GLY A 93 -15.89 17.88 19.57
C GLY A 93 -14.97 18.02 18.35
N MET A 94 -14.62 16.91 17.70
CA MET A 94 -13.73 16.86 16.54
C MET A 94 -14.46 17.10 15.21
N ALA A 95 -15.78 17.30 15.26
CA ALA A 95 -16.63 17.56 14.10
C ALA A 95 -16.08 18.72 13.24
N GLY A 96 -15.96 18.50 11.93
CA GLY A 96 -15.46 19.53 11.01
C GLY A 96 -13.94 19.75 11.04
N LEU A 97 -13.19 19.07 11.91
CA LEU A 97 -11.73 19.04 11.81
C LEU A 97 -11.33 18.26 10.55
N ARG A 98 -10.30 18.76 9.86
CA ARG A 98 -9.72 18.06 8.71
C ARG A 98 -8.76 16.98 9.19
N TRP A 99 -8.85 15.81 8.60
CA TRP A 99 -7.82 14.78 8.73
C TRP A 99 -7.04 14.70 7.41
N SER A 100 -5.75 14.39 7.51
CA SER A 100 -4.92 14.13 6.34
C SER A 100 -3.82 13.12 6.64
N LYS A 101 -3.38 12.42 5.61
CA LYS A 101 -2.28 11.44 5.68
C LYS A 101 -1.44 11.56 4.42
N LYS A 102 -0.12 11.38 4.55
CA LYS A 102 0.80 11.54 3.43
C LYS A 102 1.94 10.52 3.49
N TYR A 103 2.28 9.93 2.34
CA TYR A 103 3.38 8.99 2.14
C TYR A 103 4.05 9.23 0.78
N ILE A 104 5.27 8.75 0.61
CA ILE A 104 5.89 8.60 -0.71
C ILE A 104 5.79 7.13 -1.12
N TRP A 105 5.20 6.88 -2.28
CA TRP A 105 5.25 5.58 -2.94
C TRP A 105 6.39 5.61 -3.95
N ARG A 106 7.25 4.60 -3.91
CA ARG A 106 8.43 4.50 -4.76
C ARG A 106 8.41 3.18 -5.52
N LEU A 107 8.63 3.27 -6.83
CA LEU A 107 8.97 2.14 -7.67
C LEU A 107 10.46 2.21 -8.00
N SER A 108 11.22 1.21 -7.56
CA SER A 108 12.66 1.13 -7.87
C SER A 108 12.92 0.68 -9.31
N GLU A 109 14.11 0.98 -9.82
CA GLU A 109 14.60 0.44 -11.09
C GLU A 109 14.53 -1.09 -11.16
N GLY A 110 14.78 -1.76 -10.03
CA GLY A 110 14.73 -3.22 -9.90
C GLY A 110 13.33 -3.82 -9.93
N GLY A 111 12.28 -3.01 -10.06
CA GLY A 111 10.90 -3.48 -10.07
C GLY A 111 10.36 -3.81 -8.68
N GLU A 112 10.79 -3.08 -7.65
CA GLU A 112 10.20 -3.18 -6.30
C GLU A 112 9.37 -1.94 -6.00
N MET A 113 8.16 -2.13 -5.46
CA MET A 113 7.32 -1.04 -4.97
C MET A 113 7.43 -0.92 -3.44
N SER A 114 7.47 0.29 -2.91
CA SER A 114 7.64 0.56 -1.49
C SER A 114 6.93 1.83 -1.03
N VAL A 115 6.60 1.90 0.26
CA VAL A 115 5.96 3.05 0.92
C VAL A 115 6.93 3.63 1.95
N TRP A 116 7.09 4.95 1.94
CA TRP A 116 8.00 5.70 2.79
C TRP A 116 7.25 6.78 3.56
N PHE A 117 7.66 7.01 4.80
CA PHE A 117 7.21 8.19 5.54
C PHE A 117 7.75 9.46 4.88
N VAL A 118 6.98 10.53 4.96
CA VAL A 118 7.42 11.85 4.48
C VAL A 118 8.01 12.64 5.63
N LYS A 119 9.15 13.27 5.39
CA LYS A 119 9.85 14.08 6.38
C LYS A 119 8.99 15.24 6.85
N VAL A 120 8.87 15.40 8.17
CA VAL A 120 8.12 16.50 8.78
C VAL A 120 9.02 17.73 8.90
N GLY A 121 8.51 18.90 8.50
CA GLY A 121 9.18 20.19 8.70
C GLY A 121 10.03 20.70 7.55
N GLY A 122 10.19 19.93 6.47
CA GLY A 122 10.92 20.31 5.24
C GLY A 122 12.37 20.75 5.48
N SER A 123 13.11 20.92 4.39
CA SER A 123 14.25 21.83 4.41
C SER A 123 13.66 23.24 4.52
N LYS A 124 14.00 24.04 5.54
CA LYS A 124 13.48 25.42 5.67
C LYS A 124 13.58 26.15 4.32
N GLY A 125 12.44 26.39 3.66
CA GLY A 125 12.37 27.15 2.41
C GLY A 125 12.14 26.35 1.11
N SER A 126 11.93 25.03 1.14
CA SER A 126 11.44 24.29 -0.03
C SER A 126 10.11 23.56 0.26
N ASP A 127 9.15 23.66 -0.67
CA ASP A 127 7.91 22.88 -0.69
C ASP A 127 8.14 21.42 -1.18
N GLU A 128 9.39 20.96 -1.15
CA GLU A 128 9.78 19.67 -1.68
C GLU A 128 9.48 18.56 -0.66
N GLU A 129 8.71 17.57 -1.11
CA GLU A 129 8.36 16.40 -0.32
C GLU A 129 9.51 15.38 -0.37
N GLU A 130 10.13 15.10 0.78
CA GLU A 130 11.27 14.21 0.91
C GLU A 130 10.91 12.93 1.67
N ALA A 131 11.41 11.79 1.21
CA ALA A 131 11.27 10.52 1.92
C ALA A 131 12.16 10.52 3.18
N ASP A 132 11.62 10.03 4.29
CA ASP A 132 12.33 9.88 5.55
C ASP A 132 12.81 8.42 5.71
N TYR A 133 12.05 7.59 6.41
CA TYR A 133 12.35 6.16 6.57
C TYR A 133 11.30 5.25 5.90
N LEU A 134 11.74 4.04 5.56
CA LEU A 134 10.91 3.02 4.93
C LEU A 134 9.79 2.61 5.88
N PHE A 135 8.55 2.61 5.39
CA PHE A 135 7.44 1.97 6.07
C PHE A 135 7.44 0.47 5.74
N HIS A 136 7.15 0.11 4.48
CA HIS A 136 7.23 -1.28 4.03
C HIS A 136 7.45 -1.39 2.51
N LYS A 137 7.87 -2.58 2.07
CA LYS A 137 7.85 -2.97 0.65
C LYS A 137 6.56 -3.72 0.32
N PHE A 138 6.13 -3.64 -0.92
CA PHE A 138 5.04 -4.47 -1.45
C PHE A 138 5.58 -5.85 -1.80
N ASP A 139 4.89 -6.86 -1.28
CA ASP A 139 5.04 -8.26 -1.65
C ASP A 139 3.78 -8.68 -2.41
N PHE A 140 3.88 -8.78 -3.74
CA PHE A 140 2.75 -9.14 -4.61
C PHE A 140 2.58 -10.66 -4.66
N LYS A 141 1.35 -11.14 -4.47
CA LYS A 141 1.03 -12.56 -4.67
C LYS A 141 0.74 -12.82 -6.15
N ASP A 142 1.37 -13.85 -6.71
CA ASP A 142 0.98 -14.39 -8.00
C ASP A 142 -0.43 -14.98 -7.91
N GLY A 143 -1.29 -14.63 -8.88
CA GLY A 143 -2.69 -15.08 -8.96
C GLY A 143 -2.88 -16.57 -9.24
N SER A 144 -1.86 -17.41 -9.01
CA SER A 144 -1.89 -18.87 -9.16
C SER A 144 -1.97 -19.63 -7.84
N ALA A 145 -2.04 -18.94 -6.69
CA ALA A 145 -2.25 -19.59 -5.40
C ALA A 145 -3.73 -19.52 -5.01
N GLU A 146 -4.55 -20.38 -5.63
CA GLU A 146 -5.73 -20.88 -4.94
C GLU A 146 -5.27 -21.59 -3.66
N ASP A 147 -5.85 -21.19 -2.52
CA ASP A 147 -5.85 -21.85 -1.22
C ASP A 147 -4.79 -22.95 -0.97
N SER A 148 -3.57 -22.55 -0.63
CA SER A 148 -2.63 -23.45 0.02
C SER A 148 -1.74 -22.74 1.06
N ASP A 149 -2.36 -22.02 2.00
CA ASP A 149 -1.68 -21.55 3.22
C ASP A 149 -2.48 -21.96 4.47
N ALA A 150 -3.06 -23.17 4.48
CA ALA A 150 -3.70 -23.77 5.66
C ALA A 150 -2.69 -24.21 6.76
N ALA A 151 -1.45 -23.72 6.74
CA ALA A 151 -0.38 -24.15 7.64
C ALA A 151 0.44 -23.02 8.29
N ALA A 152 0.07 -21.75 8.06
CA ALA A 152 0.59 -20.63 8.84
C ALA A 152 -0.56 -20.08 9.69
N GLY A 153 -0.39 -20.09 11.01
CA GLY A 153 -1.46 -19.78 11.97
C GLY A 153 -2.29 -18.56 11.59
N GLU A 154 -3.60 -18.66 11.82
CA GLU A 154 -4.66 -17.73 11.41
C GLU A 154 -4.40 -16.25 11.81
N ASP A 155 -3.47 -15.99 12.73
CA ASP A 155 -3.08 -14.66 13.24
C ASP A 155 -2.06 -13.88 12.38
N MET A 156 -1.47 -14.46 11.33
CA MET A 156 -0.34 -13.82 10.64
C MET A 156 -0.70 -13.01 9.38
N PHE A 157 -1.84 -13.25 8.74
CA PHE A 157 -2.15 -12.67 7.45
C PHE A 157 -3.41 -11.84 7.46
N VAL A 158 -3.27 -10.59 6.99
CA VAL A 158 -4.42 -9.71 6.73
C VAL A 158 -4.70 -9.70 5.23
N ALA A 159 -5.97 -9.76 4.87
CA ALA A 159 -6.43 -9.61 3.50
C ALA A 159 -7.07 -8.22 3.33
N ALA A 160 -6.78 -7.58 2.20
CA ALA A 160 -7.53 -6.38 1.78
C ALA A 160 -8.94 -6.82 1.34
N PRO A 161 -9.97 -5.98 1.54
CA PRO A 161 -11.29 -6.29 0.97
C PRO A 161 -11.20 -6.27 -0.55
N VAL A 162 -12.12 -6.97 -1.22
CA VAL A 162 -12.20 -6.94 -2.69
C VAL A 162 -12.47 -5.50 -3.15
N PRO A 163 -11.68 -4.93 -4.08
CA PRO A 163 -11.95 -3.57 -4.58
C PRO A 163 -13.28 -3.51 -5.33
N PRO A 164 -13.97 -2.36 -5.32
CA PRO A 164 -15.24 -2.14 -6.03
C PRO A 164 -15.21 -2.67 -7.46
N ALA A 165 -16.28 -3.33 -7.87
CA ALA A 165 -16.40 -3.86 -9.22
C ALA A 165 -16.37 -2.72 -10.25
N ALA A 166 -15.81 -2.99 -11.42
CA ALA A 166 -15.79 -2.06 -12.54
C ALA A 166 -16.37 -2.75 -13.78
N VAL A 167 -16.85 -1.95 -14.74
CA VAL A 167 -17.45 -2.45 -15.97
C VAL A 167 -16.38 -3.07 -16.88
N GLY A 168 -16.68 -4.26 -17.42
CA GLY A 168 -15.82 -5.01 -18.33
C GLY A 168 -14.93 -6.03 -17.64
N ASP A 169 -14.03 -6.63 -18.43
CA ASP A 169 -13.11 -7.65 -17.94
C ASP A 169 -12.05 -7.02 -17.02
N THR A 170 -11.96 -7.54 -15.80
CA THR A 170 -11.02 -7.04 -14.78
C THR A 170 -10.35 -8.19 -14.04
N ALA A 171 -9.14 -7.94 -13.56
CA ALA A 171 -8.41 -8.83 -12.65
C ALA A 171 -8.10 -8.12 -11.34
N VAL A 172 -7.87 -8.87 -10.26
CA VAL A 172 -7.47 -8.31 -8.97
C VAL A 172 -6.05 -8.77 -8.64
N LEU A 173 -5.16 -7.80 -8.45
CA LEU A 173 -3.79 -8.02 -7.98
C LEU A 173 -3.73 -7.73 -6.48
N THR A 174 -3.16 -8.64 -5.70
CA THR A 174 -3.03 -8.44 -4.24
C THR A 174 -1.58 -8.31 -3.84
N ALA A 175 -1.34 -7.48 -2.83
CA ALA A 175 -0.02 -7.28 -2.27
C ALA A 175 -0.08 -7.07 -0.76
N ARG A 176 1.04 -7.26 -0.08
CA ARG A 176 1.15 -7.10 1.36
C ARG A 176 2.42 -6.35 1.74
N GLY A 177 2.46 -5.84 2.96
CA GLY A 177 3.63 -5.21 3.53
C GLY A 177 3.51 -5.14 5.05
N ASN A 178 4.62 -5.39 5.75
CA ASN A 178 4.64 -5.38 7.22
C ASN A 178 5.73 -4.44 7.73
N HIS A 179 5.51 -3.86 8.90
CA HIS A 179 6.45 -2.97 9.57
C HIS A 179 6.32 -3.14 11.08
N LEU A 180 7.39 -3.55 11.75
CA LEU A 180 7.45 -3.52 13.22
C LEU A 180 7.88 -2.11 13.65
N CYS A 181 7.00 -1.38 14.33
CA CYS A 181 7.34 -0.10 14.92
C CYS A 181 7.38 -0.24 16.43
N ILE A 182 8.60 -0.31 16.98
CA ILE A 182 8.87 -0.49 18.41
C ILE A 182 8.22 -1.79 18.93
N ASN A 183 6.98 -1.71 19.44
CA ASN A 183 6.22 -2.82 20.01
C ASN A 183 4.92 -3.11 19.26
N ASP A 184 4.65 -2.39 18.18
CA ASP A 184 3.41 -2.50 17.43
C ASP A 184 3.70 -3.09 16.04
N MET A 185 3.07 -4.23 15.73
CA MET A 185 3.13 -4.85 14.42
C MET A 185 2.09 -4.22 13.50
N TYR A 186 2.57 -3.51 12.47
CA TYR A 186 1.75 -2.99 11.39
C TYR A 186 1.72 -4.00 10.26
N ARG A 187 0.55 -4.54 9.94
CA ARG A 187 0.30 -5.40 8.79
C ARG A 187 -0.57 -4.65 7.79
N THR A 188 -0.14 -4.60 6.55
CA THR A 188 -0.88 -3.96 5.47
C THR A 188 -1.14 -4.95 4.35
N ALA A 189 -2.36 -4.95 3.83
CA ALA A 189 -2.69 -5.61 2.58
C ALA A 189 -3.31 -4.60 1.61
N TYR A 190 -3.12 -4.87 0.33
CA TYR A 190 -3.64 -4.11 -0.79
C TYR A 190 -4.32 -5.05 -1.78
N ALA A 191 -5.36 -4.55 -2.42
CA ALA A 191 -5.90 -5.17 -3.62
C ALA A 191 -6.15 -4.08 -4.66
N PHE A 192 -5.70 -4.33 -5.89
CA PHE A 192 -5.83 -3.43 -7.03
C PHE A 192 -6.67 -4.13 -8.08
N ARG A 193 -7.83 -3.58 -8.41
CA ARG A 193 -8.59 -4.02 -9.58
C ARG A 193 -8.00 -3.36 -10.79
N ILE A 194 -7.51 -4.17 -11.72
CA ILE A 194 -6.88 -3.71 -12.95
C ILE A 194 -7.65 -4.15 -14.18
N ARG A 195 -7.48 -3.38 -15.25
CA ARG A 195 -7.77 -3.79 -16.62
C ARG A 195 -6.60 -4.67 -17.13
N PRO A 196 -6.77 -5.98 -17.38
CA PRO A 196 -5.66 -6.89 -17.67
C PRO A 196 -4.80 -6.47 -18.87
N GLU A 197 -5.45 -5.99 -19.93
CA GLU A 197 -4.81 -5.60 -21.19
C GLU A 197 -3.91 -4.36 -21.03
N SER A 198 -4.25 -3.43 -20.14
CA SER A 198 -3.50 -2.19 -19.96
C SER A 198 -2.74 -2.10 -18.65
N GLY A 199 -3.06 -2.92 -17.64
CA GLY A 199 -2.56 -2.77 -16.27
C GLY A 199 -3.12 -1.55 -15.54
N GLU A 200 -4.14 -0.88 -16.08
CA GLU A 200 -4.75 0.31 -15.47
C GLU A 200 -5.52 -0.07 -14.21
N VAL A 201 -5.19 0.57 -13.08
CA VAL A 201 -5.97 0.46 -11.84
C VAL A 201 -7.29 1.20 -12.00
N LEU A 202 -8.41 0.51 -11.78
CA LEU A 202 -9.78 1.03 -11.86
C LEU A 202 -10.33 1.38 -10.49
N SER A 203 -10.01 0.55 -9.49
CA SER A 203 -10.32 0.73 -8.08
C SER A 203 -9.29 0.00 -7.26
N TRP A 204 -9.13 0.38 -6.00
CA TRP A 204 -8.23 -0.34 -5.11
C TRP A 204 -8.71 -0.25 -3.67
N SER A 205 -8.15 -1.09 -2.82
CA SER A 205 -8.45 -1.12 -1.40
C SER A 205 -7.19 -1.41 -0.61
N SER A 206 -7.21 -1.04 0.66
CA SER A 206 -6.20 -1.47 1.61
C SER A 206 -6.82 -1.86 2.94
N ARG A 207 -6.13 -2.70 3.69
CA ARG A 207 -6.43 -2.96 5.09
C ARG A 207 -5.15 -2.83 5.89
N HIS A 208 -5.19 -2.06 6.97
CA HIS A 208 -4.09 -1.92 7.92
C HIS A 208 -4.55 -2.45 9.27
N VAL A 209 -3.86 -3.45 9.78
CA VAL A 209 -4.07 -3.95 11.14
C VAL A 209 -2.83 -3.65 11.97
N VAL A 210 -3.04 -3.04 13.13
CA VAL A 210 -1.98 -2.71 14.08
C VAL A 210 -2.26 -3.47 15.36
N LYS A 211 -1.33 -4.35 15.75
CA LYS A 211 -1.41 -5.11 17.00
C LYS A 211 -0.17 -4.83 17.86
N GLY A 212 -0.39 -4.44 19.10
CA GLY A 212 0.65 -4.26 20.11
C GLY A 212 0.05 -4.10 21.50
N PRO A 213 0.88 -3.94 22.55
CA PRO A 213 0.42 -3.92 23.94
C PRO A 213 -0.62 -2.84 24.26
N LYS A 214 -0.64 -1.75 23.48
CA LYS A 214 -1.53 -0.60 23.67
C LYS A 214 -2.32 -0.23 22.42
N LYS A 215 -2.14 -0.98 21.33
CA LYS A 215 -2.77 -0.69 20.04
C LYS A 215 -3.43 -1.95 19.52
N ASP A 216 -4.70 -1.81 19.19
CA ASP A 216 -5.44 -2.81 18.46
C ASP A 216 -6.38 -2.06 17.52
N GLN A 217 -5.91 -1.85 16.30
CA GLN A 217 -6.61 -1.06 15.30
C GLN A 217 -6.74 -1.86 14.00
N ASP A 218 -7.90 -1.76 13.36
CA ASP A 218 -8.19 -2.29 12.05
C ASP A 218 -8.79 -1.17 11.19
N ILE A 219 -8.11 -0.88 10.09
CA ILE A 219 -8.42 0.23 9.20
C ILE A 219 -8.62 -0.33 7.81
N VAL A 220 -9.86 -0.30 7.32
CA VAL A 220 -10.19 -0.70 5.96
C VAL A 220 -10.37 0.55 5.12
N ASN A 221 -9.76 0.60 3.94
CA ASN A 221 -9.89 1.69 2.99
C ASN A 221 -10.35 1.15 1.64
N VAL A 222 -11.30 1.85 1.03
CA VAL A 222 -11.80 1.58 -0.32
C VAL A 222 -11.66 2.84 -1.15
N TYR A 223 -11.09 2.70 -2.34
CA TYR A 223 -10.76 3.78 -3.26
C TYR A 223 -11.39 3.55 -4.63
N GLU A 224 -12.18 4.53 -5.06
CA GLU A 224 -12.85 4.54 -6.37
C GLU A 224 -12.41 5.75 -7.16
N SER A 225 -12.09 5.57 -8.45
CA SER A 225 -11.76 6.71 -9.30
C SER A 225 -13.01 7.58 -9.49
N THR A 226 -12.90 8.87 -9.21
CA THR A 226 -13.95 9.88 -9.49
C THR A 226 -13.90 10.36 -10.92
#